data_AF-A0A7G9ZD75-F1
#
_entry.id   AF-A0A7G9ZD75-F1
#
_cell.length_a   1.000
_cell.length_b   1.000
_cell.length_c   1.000
_cell.angle_alpha   90.00
_cell.angle_beta   90.00
_cell.angle_gamma   90.00
#
_symmetry.space_group_name_H-M   'P 1'
#
loop_
_entity.id
_entity.type
_entity.pdbx_description
1 polymer ?
#
loop_
_entity_poly.entity_id
_entity_poly.type
_entity_poly.pdbx_seq_one_letter_code
_entity_poly.pdbx_strand_id
1 'polypeptide(L)' 'MRILTIIVLVVLALLILLPILSGNAPLPEDISAVEIGHFVGGFGRYWVDATRVVFSHL' A
#
# COMPACT_ATOMS: atom_id res chain seq x y z
N MET A 1 16.90 -15.87 -12.69
CA MET A 1 15.75 -15.44 -13.50
C MET A 1 14.42 -15.82 -12.85
N ARG A 2 14.02 -17.09 -12.75
CA ARG A 2 12.70 -17.49 -12.19
C ARG A 2 12.43 -17.03 -10.75
N ILE A 3 13.36 -17.27 -9.83
CA ILE A 3 13.18 -16.93 -8.41
C ILE A 3 13.09 -15.41 -8.19
N LEU A 4 13.92 -14.64 -8.90
CA LEU A 4 13.94 -13.18 -8.81
C LEU A 4 12.60 -12.58 -9.27
N THR A 5 12.04 -13.09 -10.37
CA THR A 5 10.72 -12.68 -10.85
C THR A 5 9.63 -12.95 -9.82
N ILE A 6 9.65 -14.12 -9.17
CA ILE A 6 8.67 -14.46 -8.14
C ILE A 6 8.78 -13.49 -6.95
N ILE A 7 10.01 -13.22 -6.48
CA ILE A 7 10.25 -12.28 -5.38
C ILE A 7 9.70 -10.90 -5.73
N VAL A 8 9.99 -10.40 -6.93
CA VAL A 8 9.49 -9.09 -7.39
C VAL A 8 7.96 -9.07 -7.43
N LEU A 9 7.31 -10.11 -7.96
CA LEU A 9 5.85 -10.19 -7.99
C LEU A 9 5.24 -10.20 -6.58
N VAL A 10 5.84 -10.95 -5.66
CA VAL A 10 5.38 -10.99 -4.26
C VAL A 10 5.54 -9.61 -3.60
N VAL A 11 6.68 -8.94 -3.80
CA VAL A 11 6.91 -7.60 -3.25
C VAL A 11 5.90 -6.59 -3.82
N LEU A 12 5.65 -6.62 -5.14
CA LEU A 12 4.65 -5.75 -5.78
C LEU A 12 3.24 -6.03 -5.27
N ALA A 13 2.88 -7.30 -5.10
CA ALA A 13 1.59 -7.68 -4.54
C ALA A 13 1.44 -7.15 -3.12
N LEU A 14 2.46 -7.33 -2.26
CA LEU A 14 2.46 -6.80 -0.89
C LEU A 14 2.41 -5.27 -0.87
N LEU A 15 3.11 -4.60 -1.79
CA LEU A 15 3.11 -3.14 -1.90
C LEU A 15 1.69 -2.58 -2.09
N ILE A 16 0.83 -3.31 -2.79
CA ILE A 16 -0.56 -2.92 -3.05
C ILE A 16 -1.50 -3.43 -1.96
N LEU A 17 -1.35 -4.69 -1.55
CA LEU A 17 -2.29 -5.35 -0.64
C LEU A 17 -2.18 -4.85 0.80
N LEU A 18 -0.98 -4.49 1.28
CA LEU A 18 -0.79 -4.11 2.67
C LEU A 18 -1.58 -2.84 3.09
N PRO A 19 -1.58 -1.74 2.31
CA PRO A 19 -2.45 -0.58 2.59
C PRO A 19 -3.95 -0.92 2.64
N ILE A 20 -4.40 -1.86 1.80
CA ILE A 20 -5.82 -2.28 1.72
C ILE A 20 -6.17 -3.14 2.93
N LEU A 21 -5.36 -4.17 3.22
CA LEU A 21 -5.60 -5.12 4.32
C LEU A 21 -5.48 -4.47 5.70
N SER A 22 -4.74 -3.37 5.82
CA SER A 22 -4.65 -2.59 7.07
C SER A 22 -5.83 -1.64 7.30
N GLY A 23 -6.69 -1.44 6.30
CA GLY A 23 -7.80 -0.49 6.37
C GLY A 23 -7.39 0.98 6.19
N ASN A 24 -6.10 1.26 5.92
CA ASN A 24 -5.62 2.63 5.68
C ASN A 24 -5.99 3.13 4.27
N ALA A 25 -6.12 2.23 3.30
CA ALA A 25 -6.53 2.51 1.93
C ALA A 25 -7.64 1.54 1.49
N PRO A 26 -8.84 1.63 2.07
CA PRO A 26 -9.95 0.75 1.70
C PRO A 26 -10.28 0.93 0.22
N LEU A 27 -10.62 -0.16 -0.46
CA LEU A 27 -11.06 -0.09 -1.86
C LEU A 27 -12.27 0.85 -1.95
N PRO A 28 -12.28 1.78 -2.91
CA PRO A 28 -13.40 2.69 -3.07
C PRO A 28 -14.66 1.90 -3.50
N GLU A 29 -15.82 2.33 -3.01
CA GLU A 29 -17.13 1.73 -3.30
C GLU A 29 -17.66 2.23 -4.67
N ASP A 30 -17.24 3.43 -5.08
CA ASP A 30 -17.53 4.07 -6.35
C ASP A 30 -16.29 4.71 -7.00
N ILE A 31 -16.48 5.31 -8.18
CA ILE A 31 -15.41 5.99 -8.93
C ILE A 31 -15.44 7.51 -8.75
N SER A 32 -16.08 8.00 -7.68
CA SER A 32 -16.12 9.42 -7.39
C SER A 32 -14.70 9.93 -7.08
N ALA A 33 -14.44 11.18 -7.46
CA ALA A 33 -13.14 11.79 -7.21
C ALA A 33 -12.79 11.85 -5.71
N VAL A 34 -13.81 11.93 -4.85
CA VAL A 34 -13.66 11.96 -3.39
C VAL A 34 -13.17 10.61 -2.89
N GLU A 35 -13.81 9.52 -3.28
CA GLU A 35 -13.40 8.18 -2.86
C GLU A 35 -12.02 7.79 -3.41
N ILE A 36 -11.74 8.12 -4.68
CA ILE A 36 -10.41 7.91 -5.27
C ILE A 36 -9.35 8.72 -4.50
N GLY A 37 -9.67 9.97 -4.14
CA GLY A 37 -8.78 10.81 -3.34
C GLY A 37 -8.50 10.22 -1.96
N HIS A 38 -9.52 9.68 -1.28
CA HIS A 38 -9.37 8.98 -0.01
C HIS A 38 -8.51 7.72 -0.15
N PHE A 39 -8.76 6.91 -1.18
CA PHE A 39 -7.96 5.70 -1.44
C PHE A 39 -6.48 6.03 -1.68
N VAL A 40 -6.18 6.96 -2.60
CA VAL A 40 -4.80 7.35 -2.93
C VAL A 40 -4.10 8.00 -1.74
N GLY A 41 -4.79 8.89 -1.02
CA GLY A 41 -4.26 9.54 0.18
C GLY A 41 -3.97 8.56 1.31
N GLY A 42 -4.88 7.61 1.54
CA GLY A 42 -4.72 6.51 2.49
C GLY A 42 -3.55 5.59 2.13
N PHE A 43 -3.41 5.28 0.84
CA PHE A 43 -2.32 4.46 0.31
C PHE A 43 -0.96 5.10 0.56
N GLY A 44 -0.82 6.40 0.25
CA GLY A 44 0.40 7.15 0.51
C GLY A 44 0.72 7.25 2.00
N ARG A 45 -0.29 7.56 2.83
CA ARG A 45 -0.12 7.66 4.28
C ARG A 45 0.37 6.37 4.91
N TYR A 46 -0.16 5.21 4.49
CA TYR A 46 0.29 3.90 4.97
C TYR A 46 1.81 3.73 4.83
N TRP A 47 2.36 4.04 3.66
CA TRP A 47 3.80 3.86 3.41
C TRP A 47 4.65 4.89 4.14
N VAL A 48 4.19 6.13 4.28
CA VAL A 48 4.86 7.14 5.11
C VAL A 48 4.92 6.69 6.57
N ASP A 49 3.82 6.19 7.13
CA ASP A 49 3.78 5.71 8.51
C ASP A 49 4.62 4.45 8.70
N ALA A 50 4.54 3.49 7.78
CA ALA A 50 5.32 2.26 7.81
C ALA A 50 6.83 2.54 7.76
N THR A 51 7.27 3.42 6.84
CA THR A 51 8.67 3.82 6.76
C THR A 51 9.12 4.55 8.02
N ARG A 52 8.30 5.45 8.56
CA ARG A 52 8.59 6.13 9.83
C ARG A 52 8.78 5.14 10.99
N VAL A 53 7.94 4.11 11.09
CA VAL A 53 8.09 3.06 12.11
C VAL A 53 9.40 2.31 11.91
N VAL A 54 9.72 1.89 10.70
CA VAL A 54 10.99 1.19 10.40
C VAL A 54 12.20 2.05 10.77
N PHE A 55 12.24 3.31 10.36
CA PHE A 55 13.37 4.22 10.62
C PHE A 55 13.45 4.72 12.07
N SER A 56 12.37 4.66 12.85
CA SER A 56 12.41 4.98 14.28
C SER A 56 12.92 3.83 15.16
N HIS A 57 13.00 2.62 14.60
CA HIS A 57 13.51 1.43 15.27
C HIS A 57 14.90 1.00 14.75
N LEU A 58 15.54 1.83 13.91
CA LEU A 58 16.92 1.69 13.41
C LEU A 58 17.83 2.70 14.12
#